data_AF-A0A7Z9H6G2-F1
#
_entry.id   AF-A0A7Z9H6G2-F1
#
_cell.length_a   1.000
_cell.length_b   1.000
_cell.length_c   1.000
_cell.angle_alpha   90.00
_cell.angle_beta   90.00
_cell.angle_gamma   90.00
#
_symmetry.space_group_name_H-M   'P 1'
#
loop_
_entity.id
_entity.type
_entity.pdbx_description
1 polymer ?
#
loop_
_entity_poly.entity_id
_entity_poly.type
_entity_poly.pdbx_seq_one_letter_code
_entity_poly.pdbx_strand_id
1 'polypeptide(L)'
;MSEADKISEFLAADGRLRKKLLKDLLPGLERDGAARLAPVIRDPSPKVAARVTALLARHALGDEFEAQLTGLKSGKIQVLRAHFKRIAGTGS
;
A
#
# COMPACT_ATOMS: atom_id res chain seq x y z
N MET A 1 16.39 -12.77 -6.62
CA MET A 1 14.95 -12.52 -6.92
C MET A 1 14.76 -11.04 -7.09
N SER A 2 14.27 -10.62 -8.25
CA SER A 2 14.09 -9.19 -8.58
C SER A 2 12.96 -8.57 -7.75
N GLU A 3 12.85 -7.25 -7.72
CA GLU A 3 11.71 -6.56 -7.10
C GLU A 3 10.39 -6.99 -7.73
N ALA A 4 10.35 -7.09 -9.06
CA ALA A 4 9.18 -7.51 -9.82
C ALA A 4 8.72 -8.92 -9.43
N ASP A 5 9.66 -9.84 -9.20
CA ASP A 5 9.34 -11.21 -8.75
C ASP A 5 8.71 -11.19 -7.35
N LYS A 6 9.28 -10.41 -6.43
CA LYS A 6 8.75 -10.28 -5.05
C LYS A 6 7.34 -9.67 -5.03
N ILE A 7 7.09 -8.67 -5.89
CA ILE A 7 5.74 -8.08 -6.05
C ILE A 7 4.77 -9.13 -6.59
N SER A 8 5.18 -9.88 -7.61
CA SER A 8 4.35 -10.93 -8.22
C SER A 8 4.00 -12.03 -7.22
N GLU A 9 4.97 -12.49 -6.44
CA GLU A 9 4.78 -13.48 -5.37
C GLU A 9 3.81 -12.95 -4.30
N PHE A 10 3.98 -11.70 -3.88
CA PHE A 10 3.07 -11.07 -2.92
C PHE A 10 1.63 -10.99 -3.44
N LEU A 11 1.45 -10.61 -4.71
CA LEU A 11 0.12 -10.47 -5.32
C LEU A 11 -0.59 -11.83 -5.45
N ALA A 12 0.16 -12.89 -5.75
CA ALA A 12 -0.34 -14.25 -5.86
C ALA A 12 -0.61 -14.92 -4.50
N ALA A 13 0.03 -14.46 -3.43
CA ALA A 13 -0.13 -15.06 -2.10
C ALA A 13 -1.43 -14.65 -1.39
N ASP A 14 -1.89 -15.52 -0.50
CA ASP A 14 -3.06 -15.31 0.36
C ASP A 14 -2.74 -15.42 1.86
N GLY A 15 -3.77 -15.16 2.68
CA GLY A 15 -3.78 -15.47 4.10
C GLY A 15 -2.56 -14.98 4.89
N ARG A 16 -1.89 -15.94 5.56
CA ARG A 16 -0.72 -15.67 6.42
C ARG A 16 0.55 -15.39 5.61
N LEU A 17 0.69 -16.04 4.45
CA LEU A 17 1.86 -15.90 3.58
C LEU A 17 1.94 -14.49 3.01
N ARG A 18 0.81 -13.96 2.49
CA ARG A 18 0.70 -12.58 1.98
C ARG A 18 1.18 -11.54 2.99
N LYS A 19 0.82 -11.69 4.28
CA LYS A 19 1.23 -10.76 5.36
C LYS A 19 2.72 -10.82 5.66
N LYS A 20 3.33 -12.00 5.51
CA LYS A 20 4.77 -12.22 5.69
C LYS A 20 5.52 -11.60 4.50
N LEU A 21 5.16 -11.96 3.27
CA LEU A 21 5.74 -11.41 2.05
C LEU A 21 5.67 -9.89 2.02
N LEU A 22 4.54 -9.29 2.41
CA LEU A 22 4.44 -7.83 2.49
C LEU A 22 5.43 -7.23 3.50
N LYS A 23 5.64 -7.87 4.65
CA LYS A 23 6.60 -7.38 5.65
C LYS A 23 8.03 -7.41 5.09
N ASP A 24 8.35 -8.43 4.31
CA ASP A 24 9.68 -8.65 3.75
C ASP A 24 9.90 -7.82 2.46
N LEU A 25 8.83 -7.48 1.75
CA LEU A 25 8.83 -6.68 0.52
C LEU A 25 8.98 -5.17 0.78
N LEU A 26 8.36 -4.65 1.85
CA LEU A 26 8.31 -3.21 2.12
C LEU A 26 9.68 -2.55 2.35
N PRO A 27 10.64 -3.16 3.08
CA PRO A 27 11.96 -2.59 3.25
C PRO A 27 12.75 -2.66 1.94
N GLY A 28 13.00 -1.50 1.33
CA GLY A 28 13.76 -1.39 0.08
C GLY A 28 12.91 -1.45 -1.18
N LEU A 29 11.59 -1.25 -1.08
CA LEU A 29 10.76 -1.04 -2.26
C LEU A 29 10.97 0.39 -2.79
N GLU A 30 11.31 0.50 -4.07
CA GLU A 30 11.46 1.79 -4.72
C GLU A 30 10.10 2.39 -5.10
N ARG A 31 10.11 3.68 -5.46
CA ARG A 31 8.88 4.44 -5.81
C ARG A 31 8.02 3.73 -6.85
N ASP A 32 8.62 3.17 -7.90
CA ASP A 32 7.90 2.48 -8.97
C ASP A 32 7.26 1.17 -8.48
N GLY A 33 7.97 0.42 -7.64
CA GLY A 33 7.42 -0.76 -6.97
C GLY A 33 6.26 -0.40 -6.05
N ALA A 34 6.39 0.70 -5.30
CA ALA A 34 5.33 1.20 -4.44
C ALA A 34 4.06 1.58 -5.23
N ALA A 35 4.22 2.27 -6.36
CA ALA A 35 3.10 2.63 -7.23
C ALA A 35 2.34 1.38 -7.74
N ARG A 36 3.08 0.31 -8.11
CA ARG A 36 2.47 -0.97 -8.52
C ARG A 36 1.63 -1.63 -7.43
N LEU A 37 1.92 -1.36 -6.16
CA LEU A 37 1.14 -1.87 -5.03
C LEU A 37 -0.11 -1.04 -4.72
N ALA A 38 -0.34 0.11 -5.34
CA ALA A 38 -1.48 0.98 -5.03
C ALA A 38 -2.85 0.24 -5.01
N PRO A 39 -3.19 -0.64 -5.97
CA PRO A 39 -4.48 -1.36 -5.97
C PRO A 39 -4.74 -2.17 -4.70
N VAL A 40 -3.69 -2.56 -3.97
CA VAL A 40 -3.73 -3.37 -2.76
C VAL A 40 -4.35 -2.60 -1.57
N ILE A 41 -4.55 -1.28 -1.66
CA ILE A 41 -5.34 -0.51 -0.68
C ILE A 41 -6.78 -1.04 -0.55
N ARG A 42 -7.29 -1.63 -1.63
CA ARG A 42 -8.63 -2.22 -1.66
C ARG A 42 -8.72 -3.57 -0.94
N ASP A 43 -7.58 -4.15 -0.52
CA ASP A 43 -7.49 -5.44 0.17
C ASP A 43 -8.43 -5.49 1.39
N PRO A 44 -9.11 -6.64 1.63
CA PRO A 44 -10.02 -6.79 2.76
C PRO A 44 -9.28 -6.75 4.11
N SER A 45 -7.97 -7.01 4.15
CA SER A 45 -7.18 -6.93 5.37
C SER A 45 -6.83 -5.48 5.72
N PRO A 46 -7.32 -4.93 6.85
CA PRO A 46 -7.01 -3.55 7.24
C PRO A 46 -5.51 -3.32 7.44
N LYS A 47 -4.78 -4.35 7.90
CA LYS A 47 -3.33 -4.29 8.11
C LYS A 47 -2.56 -4.21 6.80
N VAL A 48 -3.02 -4.87 5.74
CA VAL A 48 -2.42 -4.81 4.40
C VAL A 48 -2.67 -3.42 3.80
N ALA A 49 -3.93 -2.98 3.79
CA ALA A 49 -4.30 -1.67 3.26
C ALA A 49 -3.54 -0.52 3.96
N ALA A 50 -3.42 -0.56 5.29
CA ALA A 50 -2.68 0.45 6.05
C ALA A 50 -1.18 0.47 5.71
N ARG A 51 -0.55 -0.71 5.58
CA ARG A 51 0.87 -0.81 5.22
C ARG A 51 1.16 -0.27 3.82
N VAL A 52 0.31 -0.57 2.85
CA VAL A 52 0.44 -0.04 1.49
C VAL A 52 0.16 1.46 1.46
N THR A 53 -0.84 1.93 2.21
CA THR A 53 -1.10 3.38 2.35
C THR A 53 0.12 4.12 2.91
N ALA A 54 0.76 3.55 3.94
CA ALA A 54 1.98 4.10 4.53
C ALA A 54 3.14 4.15 3.54
N LEU A 55 3.27 3.12 2.70
CA LEU A 55 4.27 3.05 1.65
C LEU A 55 4.05 4.15 0.61
N LEU A 56 2.83 4.27 0.07
CA LEU A 56 2.51 5.32 -0.90
C LEU A 56 2.77 6.72 -0.35
N ALA A 57 2.40 6.96 0.92
CA ALA A 57 2.63 8.25 1.57
C ALA A 57 4.12 8.60 1.68
N ARG A 58 4.98 7.62 2.00
CA ARG A 58 6.44 7.83 2.10
C ARG A 58 7.09 8.15 0.75
N HIS A 59 6.52 7.65 -0.34
CA HIS A 59 7.00 7.93 -1.70
C HIS A 59 6.25 9.08 -2.39
N ALA A 60 5.43 9.84 -1.65
CA ALA A 60 4.61 10.94 -2.16
C ALA A 60 3.71 10.54 -3.36
N LEU A 61 3.19 9.31 -3.36
CA LEU A 61 2.32 8.75 -4.40
C LEU A 61 0.85 9.09 -4.11
N GLY A 62 0.54 10.38 -4.06
CA GLY A 62 -0.79 10.89 -3.74
C GLY A 62 -1.83 10.59 -4.82
N ASP A 63 -1.45 10.73 -6.08
CA ASP A 63 -2.36 10.53 -7.22
C ASP A 63 -2.74 9.05 -7.35
N GLU A 64 -1.75 8.16 -7.24
CA GLU A 64 -1.96 6.71 -7.26
C GLU A 64 -2.80 6.27 -6.06
N PHE A 65 -2.61 6.87 -4.89
CA PHE A 65 -3.42 6.63 -3.71
C PHE A 65 -4.89 7.04 -3.92
N GLU A 66 -5.14 8.27 -4.37
CA GLU A 66 -6.49 8.83 -4.54
C GLU A 66 -7.28 8.07 -5.65
N ALA A 67 -6.62 7.64 -6.72
CA ALA A 67 -7.22 6.81 -7.76
C ALA A 67 -7.84 5.51 -7.20
N GLN A 68 -7.25 4.96 -6.12
CA GLN A 68 -7.73 3.72 -5.49
C GLN A 68 -8.90 3.91 -4.54
N LEU A 69 -9.24 5.15 -4.20
CA LEU A 69 -10.37 5.46 -3.32
C LEU A 69 -11.70 5.49 -4.07
N THR A 70 -11.67 5.63 -5.39
CA THR A 70 -12.86 5.65 -6.24
C THR A 70 -13.71 4.39 -6.06
N GLY A 71 -14.98 4.58 -5.69
CA GLY A 71 -15.95 3.50 -5.46
C GLY A 71 -15.87 2.84 -4.08
N LEU A 72 -15.00 3.31 -3.16
CA LEU A 72 -15.00 2.85 -1.78
C LEU A 72 -16.06 3.55 -0.94
N LYS A 73 -16.49 2.91 0.16
CA LYS A 73 -17.40 3.52 1.14
C LYS A 73 -16.74 4.75 1.79
N SER A 74 -17.53 5.80 2.02
CA SER A 74 -17.07 7.08 2.60
C SER A 74 -16.24 6.91 3.88
N GLY A 75 -16.69 6.07 4.82
CA GLY A 75 -15.94 5.81 6.05
C GLY A 75 -14.55 5.20 5.81
N LYS A 76 -14.42 4.28 4.83
CA LYS A 76 -13.12 3.69 4.48
C LYS A 76 -12.20 4.74 3.84
N ILE A 77 -12.76 5.58 2.97
CA ILE A 77 -12.03 6.71 2.34
C ILE A 77 -11.46 7.64 3.40
N GLN A 78 -12.28 8.04 4.40
CA GLN A 78 -11.84 8.93 5.47
C GLN A 78 -10.68 8.33 6.29
N VAL A 79 -10.78 7.06 6.68
CA VAL A 79 -9.74 6.37 7.44
C VAL A 79 -8.44 6.30 6.65
N LEU A 80 -8.50 5.92 5.37
CA LEU A 80 -7.31 5.80 4.52
C LEU A 80 -6.65 7.17 4.28
N ARG A 81 -7.43 8.21 3.98
CA ARG A 81 -6.91 9.58 3.79
C ARG A 81 -6.27 10.12 5.05
N ALA A 82 -6.90 9.93 6.21
CA ALA A 82 -6.34 10.34 7.49
C ALA A 82 -5.00 9.64 7.76
N HIS A 83 -4.91 8.34 7.46
CA HIS A 83 -3.68 7.58 7.62
C HIS A 83 -2.58 8.06 6.66
N PHE A 84 -2.91 8.28 5.38
CA PHE A 84 -1.99 8.80 4.37
C PHE A 84 -1.43 10.16 4.78
N LYS A 85 -2.30 11.12 5.09
CA LYS A 85 -1.92 12.49 5.50
C LYS A 85 -1.03 12.49 6.73
N ARG A 86 -1.36 11.69 7.74
CA ARG A 86 -0.55 11.57 8.96
C ARG A 86 0.88 11.16 8.65
N ILE A 87 1.09 10.23 7.72
CA ILE A 87 2.42 9.73 7.34
C ILE A 87 3.14 10.73 6.43
N ALA A 88 2.45 11.27 5.43
CA ALA A 88 3.03 12.28 4.54
C ALA A 88 3.52 13.52 5.31
N GLY A 89 2.79 13.93 6.36
CA GLY A 89 3.17 15.05 7.21
C GLY A 89 4.20 14.75 8.31
N THR A 90 4.61 13.49 8.51
CA THR A 90 5.69 13.15 9.47
C THR A 90 7.08 13.12 8.85
N GLY A 91 7.19 13.32 7.52
CA GLY A 91 8.45 13.34 6.78
C GLY A 91 9.00 14.73 6.45
N SER A 92 8.51 15.78 7.12
CA SER A 92 8.99 17.17 7.01
C SER A 92 9.85 17.55 8.20
#